data_AF-A0A7R9ZMA5-F1
#
_entry.id   AF-A0A7R9ZMA5-F1
#
_cell.length_a   1.000
_cell.length_b   1.000
_cell.length_c   1.000
_cell.angle_alpha   90.00
_cell.angle_beta   90.00
_cell.angle_gamma   90.00
#
_symmetry.space_group_name_H-M   'P 1'
#
loop_
_entity.id
_entity.type
_entity.pdbx_description
1 polymer ?
#
loop_
_entity_poly.entity_id
_entity_poly.type
_entity_poly.pdbx_seq_one_letter_code
_entity_poly.pdbx_strand_id
1 'polypeptide(L)'
;NWNDACNGMAEAAQLQSFGSTSPLFSFGLLADIQYAPIPDGHSFSGSPRFYRHTLDVARHAADHFERSEMDLVVNLGDIVDGKCQDIEEYGGQPLPEGVDAGEECVDHV
;
A
#
# COMPACT_ATOMS: atom_id res chain seq x y z
N ASN A 1 6.13 -38.40 -9.39
CA ASN A 1 4.74 -38.00 -9.59
C ASN A 1 4.41 -37.01 -8.49
N TRP A 2 3.95 -35.80 -8.83
CA TRP A 2 3.68 -34.72 -7.86
C TRP A 2 2.71 -35.12 -6.74
N ASN A 3 1.93 -36.18 -6.94
CA ASN A 3 0.99 -36.70 -5.95
C ASN A 3 1.62 -37.40 -4.73
N ASP A 4 2.87 -37.86 -4.80
CA ASP A 4 3.45 -38.65 -3.69
C ASP A 4 4.06 -37.75 -2.59
N ALA A 5 4.41 -36.50 -2.91
CA ALA A 5 4.96 -35.56 -1.93
C ALA A 5 3.90 -34.96 -0.99
N CYS A 6 2.63 -34.93 -1.41
CA CYS A 6 1.54 -34.38 -0.59
C CYS A 6 0.94 -35.39 0.41
N ASN A 7 1.15 -36.69 0.20
CA ASN A 7 0.54 -37.74 1.03
C ASN A 7 1.33 -38.08 2.31
N GLY A 8 2.55 -37.54 2.48
CA GLY A 8 3.42 -37.84 3.62
C GLY A 8 3.18 -37.03 4.89
N MET A 9 2.24 -36.06 4.89
CA MET A 9 1.99 -35.18 6.04
C MET A 9 0.64 -35.44 6.74
N ALA A 10 -0.07 -36.50 6.36
CA ALA A 10 -1.41 -36.77 6.87
C ALA A 10 -1.46 -37.55 8.22
N GLU A 11 -0.34 -37.76 8.89
CA GLU A 11 -0.31 -38.55 10.14
C GLU A 11 0.56 -37.90 11.22
N ALA A 12 0.21 -36.67 11.63
CA ALA A 12 0.46 -36.13 12.98
C ALA A 12 -0.07 -34.68 13.11
N ALA A 13 -1.39 -34.50 13.15
CA ALA A 13 -1.99 -33.31 13.75
C ALA A 13 -3.47 -33.57 14.05
N GLN A 14 -3.75 -34.33 15.10
CA GLN A 14 -4.97 -34.11 15.88
C GLN A 14 -4.84 -32.73 16.54
N LEU A 15 -5.08 -31.67 15.76
CA LEU A 15 -5.28 -30.33 16.29
C LEU A 15 -6.70 -30.29 16.84
N GLN A 16 -6.76 -30.14 18.17
CA GLN A 16 -7.97 -29.85 18.91
C GLN A 16 -8.70 -28.69 18.23
N SER A 17 -10.01 -28.84 18.06
CA SER A 17 -10.92 -27.77 17.64
C SER A 17 -10.84 -26.64 18.66
N PHE A 18 -10.01 -25.63 18.39
CA PHE A 18 -10.05 -24.37 19.11
C PHE A 18 -11.27 -23.59 18.62
N GLY A 19 -12.09 -23.13 19.57
CA GLY A 19 -13.37 -22.48 19.34
C GLY A 19 -13.33 -21.27 18.39
N SER A 20 -14.45 -21.04 17.72
CA SER A 20 -14.74 -20.01 16.71
C SER A 20 -13.69 -19.84 15.59
N THR A 21 -14.10 -20.13 14.35
CA THR A 21 -13.27 -19.94 13.13
C THR A 21 -13.05 -18.48 12.73
N SER A 22 -13.49 -17.51 13.54
CA SER A 22 -13.33 -16.08 13.26
C SER A 22 -12.04 -15.53 13.89
N PRO A 23 -11.32 -14.64 13.21
CA PRO A 23 -10.15 -13.98 13.78
C PRO A 23 -10.53 -13.21 15.05
N LEU A 24 -9.64 -13.19 16.04
CA LEU A 24 -9.79 -12.36 17.24
C LEU A 24 -9.62 -10.86 16.96
N PHE A 25 -8.93 -10.55 15.86
CA PHE A 25 -8.56 -9.21 15.44
C PHE A 25 -8.14 -9.24 13.97
N SER A 26 -8.53 -8.24 13.19
CA SER A 26 -8.17 -8.08 11.78
C SER A 26 -7.75 -6.64 11.51
N PHE A 27 -6.70 -6.45 10.72
CA PHE A 27 -6.24 -5.12 10.37
C PHE A 27 -5.80 -5.04 8.91
N GLY A 28 -6.05 -3.87 8.31
CA GLY A 28 -5.50 -3.50 7.01
C GLY A 28 -4.04 -3.07 7.14
N LEU A 29 -3.24 -3.34 6.12
CA LEU A 29 -1.85 -2.91 6.04
C LEU A 29 -1.60 -2.19 4.72
N LEU A 30 -1.05 -0.98 4.80
CA LEU A 30 -0.58 -0.17 3.68
C LEU A 30 0.88 0.21 3.90
N ALA A 31 1.62 0.34 2.81
CA ALA A 31 3.01 0.78 2.82
C ALA A 31 3.36 1.41 1.48
N ASP A 32 4.33 2.32 1.48
CA ASP A 32 5.00 2.82 0.27
C ASP A 32 4.01 3.34 -0.79
N ILE A 33 2.99 4.11 -0.37
CA ILE A 33 2.05 4.75 -1.31
C ILE A 33 2.84 5.69 -2.24
N GLN A 34 3.86 6.37 -1.72
CA GLN A 34 4.82 7.20 -2.47
C GLN A 34 4.13 8.08 -3.52
N TYR A 35 3.09 8.80 -3.09
CA TYR A 35 2.34 9.71 -3.94
C TYR A 35 3.19 10.93 -4.35
N ALA A 36 3.06 11.33 -5.62
CA ALA A 36 3.48 12.64 -6.10
C ALA A 36 2.64 13.08 -7.32
N PRO A 37 2.33 14.38 -7.47
CA PRO A 37 1.54 14.93 -8.58
C PRO A 37 2.39 15.08 -9.87
N ILE A 38 3.13 14.05 -10.24
CA ILE A 38 4.07 14.03 -11.38
C ILE A 38 3.72 12.89 -12.36
N PRO A 39 4.24 12.91 -13.60
CA PRO A 39 4.09 11.78 -14.52
C PRO A 39 4.71 10.48 -14.00
N ASP A 40 4.24 9.35 -14.52
CA ASP A 40 4.84 8.06 -14.21
C ASP A 40 6.32 8.04 -14.59
N GLY A 41 7.10 7.30 -13.83
CA GLY A 41 8.54 7.27 -14.01
C GLY A 41 9.15 5.95 -13.56
N HIS A 42 10.42 6.02 -13.17
CA HIS A 42 11.16 4.85 -12.71
C HIS A 42 11.93 5.18 -11.42
N SER A 43 12.20 4.16 -10.62
CA SER A 43 13.15 4.23 -9.51
C SER A 43 14.58 4.36 -10.04
N PHE A 44 15.53 4.63 -9.14
CA PHE A 44 16.97 4.59 -9.45
C PHE A 44 17.41 3.24 -10.05
N SER A 45 16.81 2.14 -9.59
CA SER A 45 17.07 0.78 -10.11
C SER A 45 16.30 0.44 -11.40
N GLY A 46 15.53 1.38 -11.95
CA GLY A 46 14.76 1.19 -13.18
C GLY A 46 13.40 0.50 -13.00
N SER A 47 12.90 0.34 -11.78
CA SER A 47 11.56 -0.21 -11.52
C SER A 47 10.49 0.85 -11.83
N PRO A 48 9.39 0.53 -12.53
CA PRO A 48 8.32 1.49 -12.79
C PRO A 48 7.73 2.09 -11.49
N ARG A 49 7.37 3.38 -11.54
CA ARG A 49 6.71 4.11 -10.45
C ARG A 49 5.50 4.86 -11.00
N PHE A 50 4.34 4.62 -10.40
CA PHE A 50 3.05 5.15 -10.85
C PHE A 50 2.49 6.19 -9.85
N TYR A 51 3.20 7.31 -9.68
CA TYR A 51 3.03 8.24 -8.55
C TYR A 51 1.61 8.75 -8.33
N ARG A 52 0.86 9.05 -9.40
CA ARG A 52 -0.53 9.54 -9.28
C ARG A 52 -1.53 8.42 -9.07
N HIS A 53 -1.26 7.25 -9.67
CA HIS A 53 -2.16 6.10 -9.60
C HIS A 53 -2.17 5.45 -8.22
N THR A 54 -1.16 5.71 -7.38
CA THR A 54 -1.11 5.15 -6.02
C THR A 54 -2.30 5.60 -5.16
N LEU A 55 -2.89 6.78 -5.42
CA LEU A 55 -4.14 7.20 -4.78
C LEU A 55 -5.31 6.29 -5.11
N ASP A 56 -5.43 5.82 -6.36
CA ASP A 56 -6.51 4.91 -6.75
C ASP A 56 -6.33 3.55 -6.08
N VAL A 57 -5.08 3.07 -5.99
CA VAL A 57 -4.74 1.83 -5.29
C VAL A 57 -5.03 1.95 -3.79
N ALA A 58 -4.64 3.06 -3.17
CA ALA A 58 -4.91 3.32 -1.75
C ALA A 58 -6.42 3.41 -1.46
N ARG A 59 -7.20 4.08 -2.32
CA ARG A 59 -8.67 4.12 -2.23
C ARG A 59 -9.28 2.74 -2.33
N HIS A 60 -8.88 1.93 -3.31
CA HIS A 60 -9.38 0.56 -3.45
C HIS A 60 -9.06 -0.32 -2.23
N ALA A 61 -7.88 -0.15 -1.64
CA ALA A 61 -7.50 -0.84 -0.42
C ALA A 61 -8.34 -0.36 0.78
N ALA A 62 -8.50 0.95 0.96
CA ALA A 62 -9.34 1.52 2.01
C ALA A 62 -10.79 1.03 1.89
N ASP A 63 -11.37 1.08 0.69
CA ASP A 63 -12.70 0.56 0.40
C ASP A 63 -12.84 -0.93 0.73
N HIS A 64 -11.77 -1.72 0.51
CA HIS A 64 -11.76 -3.13 0.87
C HIS A 64 -11.68 -3.34 2.38
N PHE A 65 -10.89 -2.55 3.09
CA PHE A 65 -10.78 -2.63 4.54
C PHE A 65 -12.09 -2.25 5.23
N GLU A 66 -12.76 -1.20 4.74
CA GLU A 66 -14.10 -0.79 5.20
C GLU A 66 -15.12 -1.93 5.01
N ARG A 67 -15.21 -2.49 3.79
CA ARG A 67 -16.13 -3.61 3.50
C ARG A 67 -15.83 -4.89 4.28
N SER A 68 -14.58 -5.08 4.68
CA SER A 68 -14.14 -6.26 5.43
C SER A 68 -14.21 -6.03 6.95
N GLU A 69 -14.70 -4.87 7.39
CA GLU A 69 -14.85 -4.50 8.80
C GLU A 69 -13.55 -4.69 9.60
N MET A 70 -12.42 -4.22 9.04
CA MET A 70 -11.13 -4.27 9.74
C MET A 70 -11.17 -3.42 11.03
N ASP A 71 -10.56 -3.92 12.10
CA ASP A 71 -10.53 -3.24 13.41
C ASP A 71 -9.66 -1.98 13.38
N LEU A 72 -8.59 -1.99 12.56
CA LEU A 72 -7.77 -0.82 12.25
C LEU A 72 -7.05 -0.98 10.92
N VAL A 73 -6.43 0.10 10.46
CA VAL A 73 -5.50 0.09 9.32
C VAL A 73 -4.17 0.67 9.77
N VAL A 74 -3.08 -0.02 9.46
CA VAL A 74 -1.70 0.44 9.70
C VAL A 74 -1.10 0.91 8.39
N ASN A 75 -0.55 2.12 8.39
CA ASN A 75 0.33 2.59 7.33
C ASN A 75 1.79 2.53 7.83
N LEU A 76 2.68 1.88 7.06
CA LEU A 76 4.09 1.70 7.45
C LEU A 76 5.01 2.86 7.06
N GLY A 77 4.49 3.93 6.45
CA GLY A 77 5.25 5.11 6.05
C GLY A 77 5.33 5.28 4.54
N ASP A 78 6.14 6.27 4.13
CA ASP A 78 6.34 6.67 2.74
C ASP A 78 5.02 6.92 1.99
N ILE A 79 4.16 7.75 2.60
CA ILE A 79 2.86 8.12 2.02
C ILE A 79 3.07 9.02 0.80
N VAL A 80 3.95 10.01 0.92
CA VAL A 80 4.35 10.94 -0.16
C VAL A 80 5.78 10.61 -0.62
N ASP A 81 6.04 10.74 -1.92
CA ASP A 81 7.37 10.54 -2.50
C ASP A 81 8.24 11.79 -2.28
N GLY A 82 9.55 11.60 -2.09
CA GLY A 82 10.49 12.71 -1.90
C GLY A 82 10.51 13.71 -3.07
N LYS A 83 10.06 13.30 -4.26
CA LYS A 83 9.91 14.18 -5.43
C LYS A 83 8.86 15.28 -5.25
N CYS A 84 8.01 15.19 -4.22
CA CYS A 84 7.12 16.27 -3.83
C CYS A 84 7.85 17.55 -3.41
N GLN A 85 9.13 17.48 -3.05
CA GLN A 85 9.91 18.68 -2.70
C GLN A 85 10.20 19.60 -3.90
N ASP A 86 10.14 19.07 -5.12
CA ASP A 86 10.35 19.85 -6.35
C ASP A 86 9.55 19.23 -7.52
N ILE A 87 8.23 19.36 -7.49
CA ILE A 87 7.39 18.70 -8.49
C ILE A 87 7.63 19.23 -9.91
N GLU A 88 8.08 20.48 -10.07
CA GLU A 88 8.39 21.06 -11.39
C GLU A 88 9.62 20.39 -12.02
N GLU A 89 10.68 20.14 -11.24
CA GLU A 89 11.85 19.38 -11.70
C GLU A 89 11.46 18.00 -12.28
N TYR A 90 10.47 17.35 -11.67
CA TYR A 90 9.99 16.03 -12.08
C TYR A 90 8.82 16.05 -13.08
N GLY A 91 8.51 17.20 -13.67
CA GLY A 91 7.51 17.34 -14.74
C GLY A 91 6.06 17.45 -14.25
N GLY A 92 5.86 17.75 -12.96
CA GLY A 92 4.60 18.18 -12.38
C GLY A 92 4.24 19.61 -12.77
N GLN A 93 3.03 20.04 -12.42
CA GLN A 93 2.61 21.43 -12.61
C GLN A 93 3.24 22.31 -11.54
N PRO A 94 3.80 23.49 -11.87
CA PRO A 94 4.34 24.41 -10.88
C PRO A 94 3.27 24.84 -9.87
N LEU A 95 3.65 24.94 -8.60
CA LEU A 95 2.78 25.49 -7.56
C LEU A 95 2.85 27.02 -7.52
N PRO A 96 1.82 27.69 -6.98
CA PRO A 96 1.88 29.11 -6.72
C PRO A 96 3.08 29.49 -5.86
N GLU A 97 3.60 30.70 -6.06
CA GLU A 97 4.72 31.21 -5.27
C GLU A 97 4.37 31.23 -3.76
N GLY A 98 5.27 30.69 -2.94
CA GLY A 98 5.09 30.62 -1.49
C GLY A 98 4.33 29.40 -0.97
N VAL A 99 3.90 28.48 -1.83
CA VAL A 99 3.32 27.18 -1.43
C VAL A 99 4.45 26.18 -1.18
N ASP A 100 4.40 25.48 -0.04
CA ASP A 100 5.30 24.36 0.24
C ASP A 100 4.82 23.12 -0.53
N ALA A 101 5.66 22.62 -1.43
CA ALA A 101 5.28 21.52 -2.31
C ALA A 101 5.13 20.17 -1.57
N GLY A 102 5.82 20.00 -0.44
CA GLY A 102 5.65 18.84 0.42
C GLY A 102 4.32 18.86 1.14
N GLU A 103 3.94 20.01 1.72
CA GLU A 103 2.67 20.22 2.41
C GLU A 103 1.49 20.04 1.43
N GLU A 104 1.55 20.64 0.25
CA GLU A 104 0.52 20.47 -0.79
C GLU A 104 0.33 19.00 -1.18
N CYS A 105 1.42 18.23 -1.31
CA CYS A 105 1.33 16.80 -1.58
C CYS A 105 0.64 16.00 -0.46
N VAL A 106 0.82 16.41 0.80
CA VAL A 106 0.17 15.76 1.94
C VAL A 106 -1.32 16.05 1.95
N ASP A 107 -1.75 17.23 1.50
CA ASP A 107 -3.17 17.57 1.40
C ASP A 107 -3.94 16.78 0.33
N HIS A 108 -3.23 16.08 -0.57
CA HIS A 108 -3.81 15.23 -1.60
C HIS A 108 -4.11 13.78 -1.16
N VAL A 109 -3.53 13.32 -0.05
CA VAL A 109 -3.55 11.91 0.40
C VAL A 109 -4.54 11.65 1.53
#